data_AF-A0A1S3Y8X1-F1
#
_entry.id   AF-A0A1S3Y8X1-F1
#
_cell.length_a   1.000
_cell.length_b   1.000
_cell.length_c   1.000
_cell.angle_alpha   90.00
_cell.angle_beta   90.00
_cell.angle_gamma   90.00
#
_symmetry.space_group_name_H-M   'P 1'
#
loop_
_entity.id
_entity.type
_entity.pdbx_description
1 polymer ?
#
loop_
_entity_poly.entity_id
_entity_poly.type
_entity_poly.pdbx_seq_one_letter_code
_entity_poly.pdbx_strand_id
1 'polypeptide(L)'
;MGSGSSASVGELPIYLRYEMDSKDLDLNSSSTPSEGIEDDMKAAAQDIASYQVVLSEDGKIVGFQPTSRVAVNQWAANPLVKELYGGTKLSPGLIERGLKISHPGDVIVLELLMSVNPQSSFALVRPVNAIAENC
;
A
#
# COMPACT_ATOMS: atom_id res chain seq x y z
N MET A 1 -1.34 13.53 17.01
CA MET A 1 -0.98 12.66 15.86
C MET A 1 -2.30 12.15 15.32
N GLY A 2 -2.73 12.63 14.15
CA GLY A 2 -4.05 12.36 13.62
C GLY A 2 -4.20 10.88 13.28
N SER A 3 -5.33 10.27 13.65
CA SER A 3 -5.78 9.00 13.11
C SER A 3 -5.96 9.21 11.60
N GLY A 4 -4.97 8.82 10.80
CA GLY A 4 -5.05 9.02 9.36
C GLY A 4 -6.10 8.07 8.80
N SER A 5 -7.17 8.62 8.22
CA SER A 5 -8.19 7.81 7.57
C SER A 5 -7.62 7.15 6.32
N SER A 6 -7.85 5.86 6.17
CA SER A 6 -7.61 5.15 4.91
C SER A 6 -8.71 5.49 3.89
N ALA A 7 -8.37 5.34 2.62
CA ALA A 7 -9.30 5.50 1.51
C ALA A 7 -9.16 4.34 0.53
N SER A 8 -10.26 3.85 0.00
CA SER A 8 -10.27 2.73 -0.95
C SER A 8 -11.19 2.97 -2.13
N VAL A 9 -10.87 2.32 -3.25
CA VAL A 9 -11.72 2.24 -4.44
C VAL A 9 -11.80 0.78 -4.90
N GLY A 10 -12.97 0.38 -5.40
CA GLY A 10 -13.26 -1.01 -5.77
C GLY A 10 -13.67 -1.88 -4.57
N GLU A 11 -13.92 -3.15 -4.83
CA GLU A 11 -14.30 -4.11 -3.79
C GLU A 11 -13.05 -4.64 -3.08
N LEU A 12 -12.92 -4.32 -1.79
CA LEU A 12 -11.81 -4.82 -0.99
C LEU A 12 -11.99 -6.31 -0.63
N PRO A 13 -10.92 -7.11 -0.71
CA PRO A 13 -10.89 -8.45 -0.16
C PRO A 13 -11.36 -8.46 1.30
N ILE A 14 -12.06 -9.54 1.69
CA ILE A 14 -12.71 -9.67 3.02
C ILE A 14 -11.71 -9.43 4.16
N TYR A 15 -10.47 -9.92 4.02
CA TYR A 15 -9.45 -9.75 5.06
C TYR A 15 -8.97 -8.30 5.22
N LEU A 16 -8.92 -7.50 4.14
CA LEU A 16 -8.58 -6.07 4.24
C LEU A 16 -9.71 -5.27 4.88
N ARG A 17 -10.97 -5.66 4.62
CA ARG A 17 -12.14 -5.10 5.31
C ARG A 17 -12.08 -5.40 6.80
N TYR A 18 -11.84 -6.66 7.16
CA TYR A 18 -11.72 -7.07 8.56
C TYR A 18 -10.57 -6.36 9.28
N GLU A 19 -9.41 -6.14 8.63
CA GLU A 19 -8.31 -5.37 9.23
C GLU A 19 -8.68 -3.90 9.49
N MET A 20 -9.55 -3.33 8.66
CA MET A 20 -10.04 -1.96 8.80
C MET A 20 -11.09 -1.87 9.92
N ASP A 21 -12.05 -2.80 9.94
CA ASP A 21 -13.11 -2.87 10.96
C ASP A 21 -12.58 -3.29 12.34
N SER A 22 -11.55 -4.16 12.39
CA SER A 22 -10.91 -4.62 13.62
C SER A 22 -10.08 -3.54 14.31
N LYS A 23 -9.66 -2.48 13.60
CA LYS A 23 -8.97 -1.33 14.22
C LYS A 23 -9.94 -0.38 14.93
N ASP A 24 -11.25 -0.52 14.67
CA ASP A 24 -12.32 0.25 15.33
C ASP A 24 -13.01 -0.52 16.47
N LEU A 25 -12.72 -1.83 16.64
CA LEU A 25 -13.35 -2.67 17.64
C LEU A 25 -12.30 -3.26 18.60
N ASP A 26 -12.15 -2.62 19.76
CA ASP A 26 -11.52 -3.20 20.92
C ASP A 26 -12.10 -4.60 21.21
N LEU A 27 -11.21 -5.60 21.22
CA LEU A 27 -11.27 -6.85 21.98
C LEU A 27 -12.68 -7.42 22.23
N ASN A 28 -13.20 -8.26 21.32
CA ASN A 28 -13.89 -9.53 21.66
C ASN A 28 -14.69 -10.11 20.47
N SER A 29 -14.04 -10.51 19.38
CA SER A 29 -14.66 -11.44 18.43
C SER A 29 -13.63 -12.43 17.93
N SER A 30 -13.49 -13.53 18.68
CA SER A 30 -12.93 -14.76 18.19
C SER A 30 -13.94 -15.38 17.21
N SER A 31 -13.85 -15.00 15.94
CA SER A 31 -14.45 -15.77 14.85
C SER A 31 -13.32 -16.50 14.14
N THR A 32 -13.18 -17.79 14.41
CA THR A 32 -12.30 -18.69 13.66
C THR A 32 -12.66 -18.64 12.17
N PRO A 33 -11.72 -18.36 11.26
CA PRO A 33 -11.97 -18.46 9.83
C PRO A 33 -12.35 -19.90 9.48
N SER A 34 -13.41 -20.07 8.68
CA SER A 34 -13.76 -21.37 8.10
C SER A 34 -12.65 -21.80 7.12
N GLU A 35 -12.33 -23.09 7.06
CA GLU A 35 -11.21 -23.70 6.31
C GLU A 35 -11.21 -23.31 4.81
N GLY A 36 -12.38 -23.05 4.20
CA GLY A 36 -12.49 -22.57 2.81
C GLY A 36 -12.25 -21.07 2.62
N ILE A 37 -12.42 -20.25 3.65
CA ILE A 37 -12.17 -18.80 3.60
C ILE A 37 -10.67 -18.54 3.72
N GLU A 38 -9.95 -19.36 4.49
CA GLU A 38 -8.49 -19.21 4.65
C GLU A 38 -7.73 -19.42 3.33
N ASP A 39 -8.09 -20.42 2.53
CA ASP A 39 -7.47 -20.67 1.23
C ASP A 39 -7.77 -19.54 0.21
N ASP A 40 -9.00 -19.06 0.16
CA ASP A 40 -9.37 -17.91 -0.68
C ASP A 40 -8.68 -16.61 -0.21
N MET A 41 -8.51 -16.42 1.11
CA MET A 41 -7.74 -15.31 1.69
C MET A 41 -6.26 -15.39 1.30
N LYS A 42 -5.65 -16.59 1.34
CA LYS A 42 -4.26 -16.83 0.93
C LYS A 42 -4.06 -16.57 -0.56
N ALA A 43 -4.99 -17.01 -1.41
CA ALA A 43 -4.94 -16.78 -2.84
C ALA A 43 -5.07 -15.28 -3.17
N ALA A 44 -6.05 -14.60 -2.58
CA ALA A 44 -6.25 -13.16 -2.78
C ALA A 44 -5.08 -12.31 -2.25
N ALA A 45 -4.36 -12.76 -1.22
CA ALA A 45 -3.15 -12.10 -0.72
C ALA A 45 -1.95 -12.20 -1.68
N GLN A 46 -1.89 -13.25 -2.50
CA GLN A 46 -0.85 -13.41 -3.52
C GLN A 46 -1.02 -12.45 -4.71
N ASP A 47 -2.22 -11.90 -4.88
CA ASP A 47 -2.58 -10.96 -5.94
C ASP A 47 -2.54 -9.49 -5.48
N ILE A 48 -2.00 -9.18 -4.30
CA ILE A 48 -1.81 -7.79 -3.84
C ILE A 48 -0.38 -7.31 -4.09
N ALA A 49 -0.27 -6.27 -4.89
CA ALA A 49 0.92 -5.44 -4.96
C ALA A 49 0.87 -4.35 -3.88
N SER A 50 1.92 -4.24 -3.06
CA SER A 50 2.06 -3.18 -2.07
C SER A 50 3.17 -2.21 -2.47
N TYR A 51 2.92 -0.93 -2.25
CA TYR A 51 3.81 0.17 -2.56
C TYR A 51 3.88 1.14 -1.39
N GLN A 52 5.04 1.74 -1.19
CA GLN A 52 5.20 2.92 -0.35
C GLN A 52 5.13 4.16 -1.22
N VAL A 53 4.28 5.10 -0.81
CA VAL A 53 4.12 6.42 -1.42
C VAL A 53 4.63 7.45 -0.42
N VAL A 54 5.50 8.33 -0.87
CA VAL A 54 5.98 9.46 -0.06
C VAL A 54 5.44 10.73 -0.67
N LEU A 55 4.72 11.50 0.14
CA LEU A 55 4.17 12.80 -0.22
C LEU A 55 4.95 13.92 0.49
N SER A 56 5.16 15.04 -0.18
CA SER A 56 5.54 16.30 0.48
C SER A 56 4.33 16.95 1.17
N GLU A 57 4.58 17.95 2.03
CA GLU A 57 3.51 18.70 2.72
C GLU A 57 2.47 19.33 1.77
N ASP A 58 2.88 19.69 0.55
CA ASP A 58 1.99 20.23 -0.48
C ASP A 58 1.22 19.15 -1.27
N GLY A 59 1.31 17.89 -0.85
CA GLY A 59 0.55 16.77 -1.40
C GLY A 59 1.12 16.18 -2.70
N LYS A 60 2.33 16.58 -3.11
CA LYS A 60 2.98 16.00 -4.31
C LYS A 60 3.61 14.66 -3.98
N ILE A 61 3.50 13.71 -4.90
CA ILE A 61 4.24 12.46 -4.81
C ILE A 61 5.71 12.76 -5.08
N VAL A 62 6.51 12.55 -4.04
CA VAL A 62 7.96 12.67 -4.10
C VAL A 62 8.61 11.28 -4.07
N GLY A 63 7.95 10.22 -3.63
CA GLY A 63 8.55 8.89 -3.69
C GLY A 63 7.54 7.81 -3.99
N PHE A 64 7.95 6.82 -4.77
CA PHE A 64 7.14 5.65 -5.06
C PHE A 64 8.02 4.40 -5.17
N GLN A 65 7.85 3.43 -4.26
CA GLN A 65 8.63 2.21 -4.29
C GLN A 65 7.79 0.96 -4.00
N PRO A 66 8.07 -0.17 -4.66
CA PRO A 66 7.41 -1.42 -4.36
C PRO A 66 7.89 -1.98 -3.02
N THR A 67 6.98 -2.49 -2.20
CA THR A 67 7.29 -3.12 -0.90
C THR A 67 7.00 -4.63 -0.89
N SER A 68 6.30 -5.17 -1.89
CA SER A 68 6.11 -6.61 -2.08
C SER A 68 6.77 -7.16 -3.34
N ARG A 69 7.03 -8.47 -3.33
CA ARG A 69 7.51 -9.21 -4.51
C ARG A 69 6.56 -9.08 -5.70
N VAL A 70 5.25 -9.08 -5.45
CA VAL A 70 4.22 -8.90 -6.48
C VAL A 70 4.37 -7.53 -7.14
N ALA A 71 4.53 -6.47 -6.33
CA ALA A 71 4.73 -5.12 -6.80
C ALA A 71 6.02 -4.94 -7.62
N VAL A 72 7.10 -5.62 -7.22
CA VAL A 72 8.37 -5.67 -7.97
C VAL A 72 8.17 -6.34 -9.34
N ASN A 73 7.50 -7.50 -9.37
CA ASN A 73 7.28 -8.25 -10.61
C ASN A 73 6.39 -7.49 -11.62
N GLN A 74 5.41 -6.73 -11.11
CA GLN A 74 4.49 -5.94 -11.92
C GLN A 74 4.95 -4.50 -12.15
N TRP A 75 6.14 -4.12 -11.67
CA TRP A 75 6.64 -2.74 -11.68
C TRP A 75 6.61 -2.09 -13.06
N ALA A 76 7.11 -2.78 -14.07
CA ALA A 76 7.17 -2.24 -15.44
C ALA A 76 5.79 -2.11 -16.12
N ALA A 77 4.78 -2.82 -15.62
CA ALA A 77 3.41 -2.78 -16.13
C ALA A 77 2.50 -1.82 -15.34
N ASN A 78 2.99 -1.28 -14.21
CA ASN A 78 2.20 -0.42 -13.35
C ASN A 78 1.98 0.97 -14.01
N PRO A 79 0.73 1.42 -14.21
CA PRO A 79 0.44 2.70 -14.85
C PRO A 79 1.00 3.90 -14.07
N LEU A 80 1.06 3.84 -12.74
CA LEU A 80 1.61 4.91 -11.90
C LEU A 80 3.10 5.10 -12.12
N VAL A 81 3.84 4.02 -12.38
CA VAL A 81 5.28 4.10 -12.69
C VAL A 81 5.50 4.87 -13.99
N LYS A 82 4.67 4.62 -15.00
CA LYS A 82 4.74 5.34 -16.28
C LYS A 82 4.44 6.83 -16.09
N GLU A 83 3.44 7.16 -15.30
CA GLU A 83 3.03 8.55 -15.04
C GLU A 83 4.05 9.31 -14.21
N LEU A 84 4.52 8.73 -13.10
CA LEU A 84 5.48 9.37 -12.19
C LEU A 84 6.88 9.51 -12.79
N TYR A 85 7.30 8.56 -13.63
CA TYR A 85 8.67 8.49 -14.14
C TYR A 85 8.79 8.65 -15.66
N GLY A 86 7.75 9.15 -16.31
CA GLY A 86 7.77 9.51 -17.73
C GLY A 86 8.04 8.33 -18.68
N GLY A 87 7.67 7.10 -18.28
CA GLY A 87 7.81 5.90 -19.10
C GLY A 87 9.25 5.41 -19.34
N THR A 88 10.23 5.91 -18.59
CA THR A 88 11.57 5.30 -18.58
C THR A 88 11.51 3.92 -17.91
N LYS A 89 12.22 2.93 -18.47
CA LYS A 89 12.35 1.59 -17.86
C LYS A 89 13.13 1.73 -16.56
N LEU A 90 12.43 1.97 -15.45
CA LEU A 90 13.03 2.02 -14.14
C LEU A 90 13.11 0.62 -13.55
N SER A 91 14.29 0.29 -13.04
CA SER A 91 14.50 -0.87 -12.19
C SER A 91 13.87 -0.57 -10.81
N PRO A 92 13.18 -1.54 -10.19
CA PRO A 92 12.80 -1.41 -8.79
C PRO A 92 14.07 -1.23 -7.95
N GLY A 93 14.15 -0.14 -7.19
CA GLY A 93 15.32 0.21 -6.36
C GLY A 93 16.25 1.29 -6.92
N LEU A 94 15.93 1.93 -8.06
CA LEU A 94 16.69 3.12 -8.47
C LEU A 94 16.27 4.30 -7.58
N ILE A 95 17.10 4.60 -6.58
CA ILE A 95 17.02 5.83 -5.78
C ILE A 95 16.86 7.00 -6.76
N GLU A 96 15.74 7.71 -6.66
CA GLU A 96 15.48 8.90 -7.46
C GLU A 96 16.58 9.93 -7.20
N ARG A 97 17.51 10.08 -8.15
CA ARG A 97 18.66 11.01 -8.05
C ARG A 97 18.27 12.50 -7.99
N GLY A 98 16.97 12.81 -8.01
CA GLY A 98 16.44 14.17 -7.97
C GLY A 98 15.62 14.49 -6.72
N LEU A 99 15.41 13.54 -5.81
CA LEU A 99 14.60 13.81 -4.63
C LEU A 99 15.40 14.62 -3.63
N LYS A 100 15.17 15.94 -3.64
CA LYS A 100 15.41 16.76 -2.46
C LYS A 100 14.45 16.26 -1.39
N ILE A 101 14.86 15.22 -0.68
CA ILE A 101 14.14 14.75 0.49
C ILE A 101 14.24 15.90 1.48
N SER A 102 13.11 16.58 1.70
CA SER A 102 12.91 17.53 2.79
C SER A 102 13.25 16.86 4.11
N HIS A 103 13.37 17.62 5.20
CA HIS A 103 13.66 17.04 6.50
C HIS A 103 12.67 15.88 6.80
N PRO A 104 13.06 14.79 7.47
CA PRO A 104 12.18 13.64 7.72
C PRO A 104 10.84 13.97 8.40
N GLY A 105 10.70 15.17 8.98
CA GLY A 105 9.45 15.68 9.54
C GLY A 105 8.46 16.29 8.53
N ASP A 106 8.87 16.55 7.28
CA ASP A 106 8.10 17.31 6.29
C ASP A 106 7.49 16.40 5.19
N VAL A 107 7.46 15.08 5.43
CA VAL A 107 6.96 14.11 4.46
C VAL A 107 5.92 13.17 5.09
N ILE A 108 4.91 12.84 4.31
CA ILE A 108 3.86 11.89 4.70
C ILE A 108 4.11 10.59 3.97
N VAL A 109 4.26 9.50 4.71
CA VAL A 109 4.46 8.16 4.16
C VAL A 109 3.15 7.37 4.22
N LEU A 110 2.71 6.88 3.07
CA LEU A 110 1.51 6.09 2.89
C LEU A 110 1.86 4.72 2.32
N GLU A 111 1.06 3.72 2.66
CA GLU A 111 1.04 2.43 2.00
C GLU A 111 -0.12 2.40 1.00
N LEU A 112 0.18 2.01 -0.24
CA LEU A 112 -0.78 1.76 -1.29
C LEU A 112 -0.81 0.26 -1.59
N LEU A 113 -1.96 -0.37 -1.40
CA LEU A 113 -2.25 -1.74 -1.80
C LEU A 113 -3.09 -1.71 -3.07
N MET A 114 -2.70 -2.49 -4.08
CA MET A 114 -3.43 -2.62 -5.34
C MET A 114 -3.57 -4.08 -5.72
N SER A 115 -4.74 -4.44 -6.24
CA SER A 115 -4.91 -5.73 -6.90
C SER A 115 -4.13 -5.78 -8.20
N VAL A 116 -3.46 -6.91 -8.44
CA VAL A 116 -2.93 -7.26 -9.77
C VAL A 116 -3.85 -8.22 -10.51
N ASN A 117 -4.95 -8.63 -9.88
CA ASN A 117 -5.96 -9.50 -10.49
C ASN A 117 -7.01 -8.65 -11.23
N PRO A 118 -7.07 -8.74 -12.57
CA PRO A 118 -8.01 -7.94 -13.36
C PRO A 118 -9.48 -8.28 -13.11
N GLN A 119 -9.79 -9.47 -12.56
CA GLN A 119 -11.15 -9.89 -12.23
C GLN A 119 -11.63 -9.32 -10.89
N SER A 120 -10.72 -8.78 -10.07
CA SER A 120 -11.02 -8.22 -8.75
C SER A 120 -10.16 -6.98 -8.52
N SER A 121 -10.49 -5.89 -9.21
CA SER A 121 -9.71 -4.64 -9.16
C SER A 121 -10.08 -3.80 -7.94
N PHE A 122 -9.09 -3.45 -7.13
CA PHE A 122 -9.22 -2.50 -6.03
C PHE A 122 -7.89 -1.76 -5.80
N ALA A 123 -7.98 -0.63 -5.12
CA ALA A 123 -6.84 0.03 -4.50
C ALA A 123 -7.22 0.55 -3.11
N LEU A 124 -6.32 0.44 -2.15
CA LEU A 124 -6.45 0.91 -0.77
C LEU A 124 -5.21 1.72 -0.43
N VAL A 125 -5.39 2.97 0.00
CA VAL A 125 -4.32 3.78 0.59
C VAL A 125 -4.55 3.92 2.08
N ARG A 126 -3.49 3.72 2.86
CA ARG A 126 -3.52 3.87 4.32
C ARG A 126 -2.23 4.50 4.84
N PRO A 127 -2.26 5.20 5.98
CA PRO A 127 -1.04 5.67 6.62
C PRO A 127 -0.14 4.48 6.98
N VAL A 128 1.17 4.65 6.81
CA VAL A 128 2.12 3.74 7.46
C VAL A 128 2.15 4.13 8.92
N ASN A 129 1.70 3.24 9.81
CA ASN A 129 1.92 3.43 11.24
C ASN A 129 3.42 3.34 11.47
N ALA A 130 4.12 4.49 11.43
CA ALA A 130 5.46 4.58 11.96
C ALA A 130 5.33 4.27 13.45
N ILE A 131 5.65 3.03 13.83
CA ILE A 131 6.14 2.80 15.17
C ILE A 131 7.42 3.62 15.20
N ALA A 132 7.36 4.79 15.83
CA ALA A 132 8.55 5.48 16.29
C ALA A 132 9.16 4.55 17.35
N GLU A 133 9.86 3.52 16.91
CA GLU A 133 10.84 2.87 17.78
C GLU A 133 11.97 3.87 17.92
N ASN A 134 11.90 4.62 19.02
CA ASN A 134 13.03 5.35 19.58
C ASN A 134 14.28 4.48 19.49
N CYS A 135 15.27 4.94 18.72
CA CYS A 135 16.67 4.67 18.96
C CYS A 135 17.40 6.01 19.08
#